data_AF-A0A1J4LS31-F1
#
_entry.id   AF-A0A1J4LS31-F1
#
_cell.length_a   1.000
_cell.length_b   1.000
_cell.length_c   1.000
_cell.angle_alpha   90.00
_cell.angle_beta   90.00
_cell.angle_gamma   90.00
#
_symmetry.space_group_name_H-M   'P 1'
#
loop_
_entity.id
_entity.type
_entity.pdbx_description
1 polymer ?
#
loop_
_entity_poly.entity_id
_entity_poly.type
_entity_poly.pdbx_seq_one_letter_code
_entity_poly.pdbx_strand_id
1 'polypeptide(L)'
;MPTRSGIFALQGGEDINPAEDVDWQTKSIDRPTMTTFRITADGRLIEEEWHTEAVPPEDRPYASRDDVDEDDFRYMAGSLNRVHDGWIERDDYHGRFKLKHSFEDLETLVTYQVTFTHGQLEGFEHLQ
;
A
#
# COMPACT_ATOMS: atom_id res chain seq x y z
N MET A 1 51.92 -10.88 0.25
CA MET A 1 51.19 -12.00 -0.40
C MET A 1 51.87 -13.32 -0.02
N PRO A 2 51.19 -14.49 0.00
CA PRO A 2 49.81 -14.82 -0.39
C PRO A 2 48.95 -15.45 0.75
N THR A 3 47.64 -15.27 0.85
CA THR A 3 46.47 -15.91 0.16
C THR A 3 46.16 -17.36 0.58
N ARG A 4 44.92 -17.62 1.03
CA ARG A 4 44.13 -18.78 0.58
C ARG A 4 42.63 -18.50 0.71
N SER A 5 42.08 -18.07 -0.43
CA SER A 5 40.66 -18.08 -0.78
C SER A 5 40.18 -19.51 -0.96
N GLY A 6 38.98 -19.82 -0.47
CA GLY A 6 38.19 -20.94 -0.94
C GLY A 6 37.42 -20.51 -2.18
N ILE A 7 37.77 -21.09 -3.33
CA ILE A 7 37.13 -20.88 -4.63
C ILE A 7 36.03 -21.94 -4.79
N PHE A 8 34.80 -21.51 -5.05
CA PHE A 8 33.89 -22.29 -5.89
C PHE A 8 33.79 -21.57 -7.22
N ALA A 9 34.43 -22.16 -8.23
CA ALA A 9 34.35 -21.70 -9.61
C ALA A 9 33.03 -22.17 -10.21
N LEU A 10 32.29 -21.24 -10.81
CA LEU A 10 31.46 -21.55 -11.96
C LEU A 10 32.06 -20.77 -13.14
N GLN A 11 32.67 -21.53 -14.05
CA GLN A 11 33.13 -21.03 -15.34
C GLN A 11 31.92 -20.74 -16.22
N GLY A 12 31.86 -19.52 -16.74
CA GLY A 12 30.98 -19.08 -17.83
C GLY A 12 31.50 -17.71 -18.27
N GLY A 13 31.97 -17.63 -19.51
CA GLY A 13 32.69 -16.48 -20.05
C GLY A 13 31.81 -15.31 -20.48
N GLU A 14 32.52 -14.21 -20.74
CA GLU A 14 32.16 -13.00 -21.49
C GLU A 14 31.32 -11.94 -20.75
N ASP A 15 32.05 -10.87 -20.36
CA ASP A 15 31.64 -9.47 -20.12
C ASP A 15 30.19 -9.21 -19.73
N ILE A 16 29.88 -9.41 -18.44
CA ILE A 16 28.73 -8.80 -17.80
C ILE A 16 29.20 -7.44 -17.24
N ASN A 17 28.85 -6.38 -17.96
CA ASN A 17 28.82 -5.00 -17.46
C ASN A 17 28.30 -5.00 -16.00
N PRO A 18 28.94 -4.35 -15.01
CA PRO A 18 28.41 -4.36 -13.65
C PRO A 18 26.98 -3.82 -13.72
N ALA A 19 26.02 -4.64 -13.29
CA ALA A 19 24.63 -4.24 -13.13
C ALA A 19 24.55 -3.21 -12.00
N GLU A 20 24.99 -1.98 -12.28
CA GLU A 20 24.54 -0.80 -11.58
C GLU A 20 23.18 -0.42 -12.16
N ASP A 21 22.15 -1.22 -11.86
CA ASP A 21 20.75 -0.85 -12.00
C ASP A 21 19.89 -1.84 -11.18
N VAL A 22 20.01 -1.69 -9.86
CA VAL A 22 18.92 -1.80 -8.88
C VAL A 22 17.78 -2.79 -9.25
N ASP A 23 18.00 -4.07 -8.89
CA ASP A 23 17.17 -5.25 -9.21
C ASP A 23 15.98 -5.47 -8.24
N TRP A 24 15.13 -4.47 -8.00
CA TRP A 24 13.91 -4.65 -7.20
C TRP A 24 12.65 -4.57 -8.05
N GLN A 25 11.96 -5.70 -8.17
CA GLN A 25 10.59 -5.74 -8.66
C GLN A 25 9.64 -5.40 -7.51
N THR A 26 8.87 -4.34 -7.65
CA THR A 26 7.77 -4.05 -6.73
C THR A 26 6.64 -5.02 -6.97
N LYS A 27 6.21 -5.78 -5.95
CA LYS A 27 4.83 -6.25 -5.93
C LYS A 27 3.96 -5.01 -5.74
N SER A 28 3.03 -4.78 -6.66
CA SER A 28 2.08 -3.68 -6.52
C SER A 28 1.29 -3.87 -5.23
N ILE A 29 1.17 -2.80 -4.44
CA ILE A 29 0.08 -2.69 -3.47
C ILE A 29 -1.18 -2.52 -4.30
N ASP A 30 -2.17 -3.40 -4.09
CA ASP A 30 -3.47 -3.27 -4.73
C ASP A 30 -4.08 -1.89 -4.48
N ARG A 31 -4.91 -1.41 -5.42
CA ARG A 31 -5.54 -0.07 -5.49
C ARG A 31 -5.49 0.73 -4.17
N PRO A 32 -4.41 1.47 -3.88
CA PRO A 32 -4.20 2.09 -2.57
C PRO A 32 -5.20 3.22 -2.27
N THR A 33 -5.99 3.65 -3.26
CA THR A 33 -7.07 4.62 -3.07
C THR A 33 -8.31 4.06 -2.40
N MET A 34 -8.43 2.72 -2.28
CA MET A 34 -9.56 2.07 -1.61
C MET A 34 -9.16 1.33 -0.33
N THR A 35 -7.86 1.14 -0.09
CA THR A 35 -7.35 0.33 1.01
C THR A 35 -6.54 1.19 1.96
N THR A 36 -6.70 0.97 3.27
CA THR A 36 -5.94 1.66 4.29
C THR A 36 -4.81 0.78 4.80
N PHE A 37 -3.61 1.33 4.88
CA PHE A 37 -2.42 0.65 5.41
C PHE A 37 -1.93 1.37 6.66
N ARG A 38 -1.30 0.62 7.57
CA ARG A 38 -0.53 1.17 8.68
C ARG A 38 0.85 0.54 8.70
N ILE A 39 1.81 1.32 9.18
CA ILE A 39 3.16 0.85 9.48
C ILE A 39 3.26 0.90 11.01
N THR A 40 3.48 -0.24 11.64
CA THR A 40 3.60 -0.34 13.09
C THR A 40 4.94 0.24 13.57
N ALA A 41 5.08 0.47 14.88
CA ALA A 41 6.30 1.02 15.45
C ALA A 41 7.52 0.10 15.28
N ASP A 42 7.31 -1.22 15.20
CA ASP A 42 8.33 -2.23 14.89
C ASP A 42 8.54 -2.44 13.38
N GLY A 43 7.87 -1.65 12.53
CA GLY A 43 8.11 -1.59 11.09
C GLY A 43 7.29 -2.60 10.26
N ARG A 44 6.27 -3.24 10.83
CA ARG A 44 5.38 -4.15 10.09
C ARG A 44 4.37 -3.37 9.26
N LEU A 45 4.16 -3.83 8.03
CA LEU A 45 3.08 -3.38 7.16
C LEU A 45 1.81 -4.18 7.46
N ILE A 46 0.76 -3.48 7.88
CA ILE A 46 -0.58 -4.06 8.07
C ILE A 46 -1.58 -3.38 7.15
N GLU A 47 -2.51 -4.17 6.62
CA GLU A 47 -3.61 -3.75 5.75
C GLU A 47 -4.92 -3.83 6.53
N GLU A 48 -5.79 -2.83 6.33
CA GLU A 48 -7.14 -2.87 6.84
C GLU A 48 -7.98 -3.90 6.09
N GLU A 49 -8.52 -4.89 6.80
CA GLU A 49 -9.53 -5.78 6.27
C GLU A 49 -10.92 -5.17 6.51
N TRP A 50 -11.74 -5.15 5.46
CA TRP A 50 -13.09 -4.61 5.49
C TRP A 50 -13.99 -5.30 4.46
N HIS A 51 -15.28 -5.27 4.73
CA HIS A 51 -16.31 -5.63 3.75
C HIS A 51 -17.39 -4.55 3.67
N THR A 52 -18.34 -4.72 2.74
CA THR A 52 -19.52 -3.85 2.63
C THR A 52 -20.77 -4.60 3.03
N GLU A 53 -21.58 -3.95 3.85
CA GLU A 53 -22.93 -4.38 4.14
C GLU A 53 -23.95 -3.45 3.47
N ALA A 54 -25.07 -4.02 3.05
CA ALA A 54 -26.16 -3.23 2.48
C ALA A 54 -26.86 -2.42 3.57
N VAL A 55 -27.13 -1.15 3.26
CA VAL A 55 -27.89 -0.25 4.13
C VAL A 55 -29.36 -0.27 3.69
N PRO A 56 -30.30 -0.52 4.60
CA PRO A 56 -31.71 -0.51 4.25
C PRO A 56 -32.14 0.92 3.86
N PRO A 57 -33.10 1.09 2.92
CA PRO A 57 -33.49 2.41 2.42
C PRO A 57 -33.83 3.44 3.50
N GLU A 58 -34.50 3.03 4.57
CA GLU A 58 -34.89 3.90 5.69
C GLU A 58 -33.72 4.61 6.39
N ASP A 59 -32.53 4.01 6.37
CA ASP A 59 -31.31 4.55 6.97
C ASP A 59 -30.45 5.33 5.97
N ARG A 60 -30.86 5.42 4.70
CA ARG A 60 -30.10 6.13 3.66
C ARG A 60 -30.39 7.64 3.68
N PRO A 61 -29.40 8.49 3.37
CA PRO A 61 -29.53 9.95 3.49
C PRO A 61 -30.68 10.60 2.71
N TYR A 62 -31.09 10.03 1.57
CA TYR A 62 -32.06 10.65 0.67
C TYR A 62 -33.28 9.77 0.34
N ALA A 63 -33.26 8.49 0.69
CA ALA A 63 -34.28 7.53 0.25
C ALA A 63 -35.67 7.76 0.86
N SER A 64 -35.76 8.56 1.93
CA SER A 64 -37.03 8.96 2.56
C SER A 64 -37.62 10.25 2.00
N ARG A 65 -37.01 10.86 0.99
CA ARG A 65 -37.48 12.12 0.39
C ARG A 65 -38.57 11.86 -0.65
N ASP A 66 -39.64 12.65 -0.59
CA ASP A 66 -40.76 12.55 -1.53
C ASP A 66 -40.39 12.85 -3.00
N ASP A 67 -39.25 13.51 -3.26
CA ASP A 67 -38.72 13.84 -4.59
C ASP A 67 -37.66 12.86 -5.11
N VAL A 68 -37.47 11.72 -4.44
CA VAL A 68 -36.45 10.71 -4.75
C VAL A 68 -37.14 9.35 -4.86
N ASP A 69 -37.14 8.75 -6.05
CA ASP A 69 -37.61 7.39 -6.28
C ASP A 69 -36.43 6.40 -6.40
N GLU A 70 -36.72 5.10 -6.55
CA GLU A 70 -35.70 4.04 -6.60
C GLU A 70 -34.78 4.14 -7.83
N ASP A 71 -35.22 4.81 -8.90
CA ASP A 71 -34.45 5.00 -10.14
C ASP A 71 -33.55 6.24 -10.07
N ASP A 72 -33.74 7.13 -9.08
CA ASP A 72 -32.91 8.31 -8.86
C ASP A 72 -31.52 7.93 -8.32
N PHE A 73 -30.46 8.50 -8.89
CA PHE A 73 -29.09 8.26 -8.45
C PHE A 73 -28.84 8.59 -6.96
N ARG A 74 -29.62 9.54 -6.40
CA ARG A 74 -29.56 9.93 -4.98
C ARG A 74 -30.07 8.83 -4.06
N TYR A 75 -30.97 7.97 -4.52
CA TYR A 75 -31.50 6.83 -3.75
C TYR A 75 -30.42 5.82 -3.37
N MET A 76 -29.42 5.66 -4.24
CA MET A 76 -28.30 4.74 -4.03
C MET A 76 -27.18 5.33 -3.17
N ALA A 77 -27.22 6.64 -2.87
CA ALA A 77 -26.23 7.27 -2.02
C ALA A 77 -26.33 6.70 -0.60
N GLY A 78 -25.20 6.23 -0.07
CA GLY A 78 -25.16 5.59 1.25
C GLY A 78 -25.78 4.19 1.28
N SER A 79 -25.95 3.51 0.14
CA SER A 79 -26.52 2.15 0.09
C SER A 79 -25.58 1.06 0.62
N LEU A 80 -24.31 1.38 0.84
CA LEU A 80 -23.30 0.47 1.38
C LEU A 80 -22.58 1.12 2.56
N ASN A 81 -22.49 0.39 3.66
CA ASN A 81 -21.63 0.71 4.79
C ASN A 81 -20.37 -0.13 4.72
N ARG A 82 -19.22 0.52 4.88
CA ARG A 82 -17.94 -0.16 5.05
C ARG A 82 -17.79 -0.58 6.50
N VAL A 83 -17.65 -1.88 6.73
CA VAL A 83 -17.47 -2.49 8.04
C VAL A 83 -16.00 -2.90 8.19
N HIS A 84 -15.40 -2.50 9.31
CA HIS A 84 -14.01 -2.85 9.63
C HIS A 84 -13.96 -4.25 10.24
N ASP A 85 -13.21 -5.16 9.60
CA ASP A 85 -13.05 -6.55 10.03
C ASP A 85 -11.76 -6.76 10.83
N GLY A 86 -10.76 -5.89 10.63
CA GLY A 86 -9.54 -5.94 11.40
C GLY A 86 -8.32 -5.44 10.63
N TRP A 87 -7.15 -5.90 11.09
CA TRP A 87 -5.86 -5.62 10.46
C TRP A 87 -5.16 -6.95 10.17
N ILE A 88 -4.67 -7.10 8.95
CA ILE A 88 -3.91 -8.28 8.51
C ILE A 88 -2.47 -7.89 8.21
N GLU A 89 -1.52 -8.76 8.59
CA GLU A 89 -0.12 -8.56 8.28
C GLU A 89 0.17 -8.86 6.80
N ARG A 90 0.97 -8.02 6.17
CA ARG A 90 1.40 -8.19 4.77
C ARG A 90 2.78 -8.84 4.69
N ASP A 91 2.95 -9.98 5.37
CA ASP A 91 4.24 -10.68 5.54
C ASP A 91 4.90 -11.15 4.23
N ASP A 92 4.16 -11.24 3.13
CA ASP A 92 4.69 -11.64 1.82
C ASP A 92 5.01 -10.44 0.90
N TYR A 93 4.74 -9.22 1.39
CA TYR A 93 4.89 -8.01 0.61
C TYR A 93 6.36 -7.62 0.43
N HIS A 94 6.74 -7.36 -0.81
CA HIS A 94 8.06 -6.91 -1.23
C HIS A 94 7.89 -5.75 -2.20
N GLY A 95 8.27 -4.55 -1.79
CA GLY A 95 8.07 -3.40 -2.65
C GLY A 95 8.31 -2.06 -2.00
N ARG A 96 7.96 -1.01 -2.74
CA ARG A 96 8.13 0.37 -2.37
C ARG A 96 6.87 1.13 -2.73
N PHE A 97 6.51 2.10 -1.90
CA PHE A 97 5.49 3.06 -2.24
C PHE A 97 5.81 4.41 -1.60
N LYS A 98 5.15 5.45 -2.13
CA LYS A 98 5.38 6.83 -1.70
C LYS A 98 4.32 7.22 -0.67
N LEU A 99 4.76 7.63 0.50
CA LEU A 99 3.93 8.29 1.50
C LEU A 99 3.98 9.79 1.24
N LYS A 100 2.81 10.43 1.22
CA LYS A 100 2.70 11.88 1.18
C LYS A 100 2.11 12.34 2.50
N HIS A 101 2.76 13.28 3.16
CA HIS A 101 2.32 13.82 4.44
C HIS A 101 2.41 15.34 4.41
N SER A 102 1.41 16.03 4.94
CA SER A 102 1.37 17.48 5.05
C SER A 102 1.36 17.87 6.52
N PHE A 103 2.23 18.80 6.92
CA PHE A 103 2.26 19.34 8.29
C PHE A 103 1.54 20.69 8.31
N GLU A 104 0.40 20.78 9.00
CA GLU A 104 -0.36 22.02 9.24
C GLU A 104 -1.06 22.64 8.01
N ASP A 105 -0.53 22.51 6.79
CA ASP A 105 -1.14 22.96 5.52
C ASP A 105 -0.68 22.11 4.33
N LEU A 106 -1.46 22.07 3.24
CA LEU A 106 -1.15 21.32 2.01
C LEU A 106 0.09 21.86 1.28
N GLU A 107 0.52 23.09 1.58
CA GLU A 107 1.70 23.73 0.98
C GLU A 107 3.03 23.15 1.51
N THR A 108 3.02 22.41 2.62
CA THR A 108 4.20 21.73 3.21
C THR A 108 4.12 20.21 2.99
N LEU A 109 3.70 19.80 1.79
CA LEU A 109 3.63 18.39 1.42
C LEU A 109 5.04 17.79 1.33
N VAL A 110 5.32 16.84 2.20
CA VAL A 110 6.55 16.05 2.21
C VAL A 110 6.27 14.67 1.61
N THR A 111 7.15 14.22 0.70
CA THR A 111 7.07 12.87 0.13
C THR A 111 8.19 11.99 0.70
N TYR A 112 7.82 10.81 1.20
CA TYR A 112 8.74 9.75 1.60
C TYR A 112 8.58 8.54 0.69
N GLN A 113 9.67 7.83 0.40
CA GLN A 113 9.66 6.50 -0.15
C GLN A 113 9.99 5.50 0.93
N VAL A 114 9.11 4.52 1.11
CA VAL A 114 9.29 3.42 2.05
C VAL A 114 9.54 2.14 1.27
N THR A 115 10.44 1.30 1.78
CA THR A 115 10.81 0.01 1.19
C THR A 115 10.54 -1.10 2.18
N PHE A 116 9.84 -2.14 1.71
CA PHE A 116 9.47 -3.30 2.49
C PHE A 116 10.01 -4.59 1.88
N THR A 117 10.42 -5.51 2.74
CA THR A 117 10.80 -6.89 2.42
C THR A 117 10.09 -7.80 3.41
N HIS A 118 9.33 -8.80 2.95
CA HIS A 118 8.48 -9.64 3.80
C HIS A 118 7.59 -8.84 4.78
N GLY A 119 6.98 -7.75 4.31
CA GLY A 119 6.15 -6.87 5.15
C GLY A 119 6.91 -6.05 6.19
N GLN A 120 8.23 -6.20 6.29
CA GLN A 120 9.10 -5.46 7.22
C GLN A 120 9.69 -4.23 6.54
N LEU A 121 9.65 -3.08 7.20
CA LEU A 121 10.26 -1.84 6.74
C LEU A 121 11.79 -1.96 6.79
N GLU A 122 12.43 -1.83 5.64
CA GLU A 122 13.89 -1.93 5.46
C GLU A 122 14.51 -0.61 4.96
N GLY A 123 13.70 0.29 4.37
CA GLY A 123 14.18 1.55 3.83
C GLY A 123 13.18 2.69 4.01
N PHE A 124 13.68 3.87 4.34
CA PHE A 124 12.90 5.09 4.53
C PHE A 124 13.69 6.30 4.01
N GLU A 125 13.23 6.88 2.92
CA GLU A 125 13.94 7.93 2.17
C GLU A 125 13.03 9.15 1.99
N HIS A 126 13.55 10.35 2.25
CA HIS A 126 12.85 11.61 1.96
C HIS A 126 13.13 12.04 0.50
N LEU A 127 12.09 12.32 -0.28
CA LEU A 127 12.18 12.52 -1.73
C LEU A 127 12.04 13.99 -2.22
N GLN A 128 11.84 14.96 -1.32
CA GLN A 128 11.32 16.33 -1.58
C GLN A 128 9.80 16.42 -1.78
#